data_AF-A0A2I0FAR4-F1
#
_entry.id   AF-A0A2I0FAR4-F1
#
_cell.length_a   1.000
_cell.length_b   1.000
_cell.length_c   1.000
_cell.angle_alpha   90.00
_cell.angle_beta   90.00
_cell.angle_gamma   90.00
#
_symmetry.space_group_name_H-M   'P 1'
#
loop_
_entity.id
_entity.type
_entity.pdbx_description
1 polymer ?
#
loop_
_entity_poly.entity_id
_entity_poly.type
_entity_poly.pdbx_seq_one_letter_code
_entity_poly.pdbx_strand_id
1 'polypeptide(L)'
;MKYLLLLTILLSGCSTYPLQTNLDKDNFTDYFAISDVEYYTTSALQNDRVEQLGLVEGESCQTADNLPPAEEQQAKIAAKRKAAALNANGIIIRSCIAPPASKACLSSHVCYGDAIKVTPLTRSNDDSQ
;
A
#
# COMPACT_ATOMS: atom_id res chain seq x y z
N MET A 1 25.82 -5.26 56.84
CA MET A 1 25.79 -4.36 55.65
C MET A 1 26.75 -4.76 54.52
N LYS A 2 27.50 -5.88 54.60
CA LYS A 2 28.42 -6.32 53.53
C LYS A 2 27.71 -7.06 52.37
N TYR A 3 26.60 -7.75 52.67
CA TYR A 3 25.86 -8.58 51.70
C TYR A 3 24.77 -7.83 50.91
N LEU A 4 24.45 -6.58 51.28
CA LEU A 4 23.40 -5.80 50.62
C LEU A 4 23.81 -5.34 49.21
N LEU A 5 25.11 -5.16 48.98
CA LEU A 5 25.67 -4.70 47.71
C LEU A 5 25.77 -5.83 46.66
N LEU A 6 25.75 -7.09 47.09
CA LEU A 6 25.76 -8.25 46.20
C LEU A 6 24.37 -8.53 45.60
N LEU A 7 23.31 -8.11 46.30
CA LEU A 7 21.92 -8.35 45.89
C LEU A 7 21.47 -7.42 44.75
N THR A 8 22.04 -6.21 44.65
CA THR A 8 21.64 -5.22 43.63
C THR A 8 22.17 -5.52 42.23
N ILE A 9 23.24 -6.32 42.11
CA ILE A 9 23.83 -6.72 40.82
C ILE A 9 22.98 -7.80 40.13
N LEU A 10 22.17 -8.54 40.89
CA LEU A 10 21.29 -9.58 40.35
C LEU A 10 19.97 -9.03 39.76
N LEU A 11 19.68 -7.73 39.92
CA LEU A 11 18.47 -7.10 39.34
C LEU A 11 18.68 -6.46 37.95
N SER A 12 19.89 -6.40 37.41
CA SER A 12 20.12 -5.95 36.04
C SER A 12 19.97 -7.12 35.05
N GLY A 13 18.75 -7.61 34.87
CA GLY A 13 18.41 -8.51 33.78
C GLY A 13 18.35 -7.75 32.45
N CYS A 14 19.07 -8.23 31.43
CA CYS A 14 19.03 -7.67 30.07
C CYS A 14 17.64 -7.88 29.43
N SER A 15 16.87 -6.81 29.30
CA SER A 15 15.67 -6.75 28.47
C SER A 15 16.07 -6.54 27.00
N THR A 16 16.66 -7.55 26.36
CA THR A 16 16.83 -7.59 24.91
C THR A 16 15.76 -8.52 24.34
N TYR A 17 14.54 -7.99 24.23
CA TYR A 17 13.48 -8.67 23.50
C TYR A 17 13.68 -8.38 22.01
N PRO A 18 14.07 -9.35 21.17
CA PRO A 18 13.93 -9.16 19.74
C PRO A 18 12.43 -8.98 19.47
N LEU A 19 12.05 -7.79 19.01
CA LEU A 19 10.70 -7.51 18.55
C LEU A 19 10.39 -8.46 17.38
N GLN A 20 9.79 -9.61 17.69
CA GLN A 20 9.25 -10.52 16.70
C GLN A 20 7.88 -10.00 16.29
N THR A 21 7.89 -9.06 15.35
CA THR A 21 6.68 -8.55 14.73
C THR A 21 6.63 -9.05 13.30
N ASN A 22 5.44 -9.10 12.70
CA ASN A 22 5.29 -9.38 11.28
C ASN A 22 5.76 -8.22 10.37
N LEU A 23 6.26 -7.12 10.95
CA LEU A 23 6.84 -6.01 10.20
C LEU A 23 8.30 -6.34 9.83
N ASP A 24 8.54 -6.43 8.54
CA ASP A 24 9.88 -6.44 7.97
C ASP A 24 10.42 -5.01 7.95
N LYS A 25 11.49 -4.79 8.73
CA LYS A 25 12.17 -3.50 8.84
C LYS A 25 12.74 -3.06 7.49
N ASP A 26 13.17 -4.00 6.65
CA ASP A 26 13.85 -3.71 5.39
C ASP A 26 12.86 -3.29 4.29
N ASN A 27 11.57 -3.58 4.46
CA ASN A 27 10.48 -3.25 3.51
C ASN A 27 9.50 -2.19 4.02
N PHE A 28 9.82 -1.51 5.12
CA PHE A 28 8.90 -0.59 5.79
C PHE A 28 8.32 0.46 4.83
N THR A 29 9.15 1.09 3.98
CA THR A 29 8.69 2.11 3.01
C THR A 29 7.64 1.57 2.03
N ASP A 30 7.81 0.34 1.55
CA ASP A 30 6.92 -0.27 0.55
C ASP A 30 5.59 -0.73 1.16
N TYR A 31 5.61 -1.12 2.44
CA TYR A 31 4.38 -1.43 3.19
C TYR A 31 3.49 -0.19 3.36
N PHE A 32 4.08 0.99 3.59
CA PHE A 32 3.33 2.22 3.80
C PHE A 32 3.13 3.06 2.52
N ALA A 33 3.85 2.80 1.43
CA ALA A 33 3.71 3.58 0.19
C ALA A 33 2.26 3.68 -0.33
N ILE A 34 1.42 2.68 -0.06
CA ILE A 34 0.01 2.67 -0.47
C ILE A 34 -0.91 3.50 0.43
N SER A 35 -0.48 3.97 1.61
CA SER A 35 -1.33 4.75 2.52
C SER A 35 -1.68 6.12 1.96
N ASP A 36 -0.80 6.67 1.14
CA ASP A 36 -0.89 8.04 0.64
C ASP A 36 -1.64 8.12 -0.71
N VAL A 37 -2.09 6.98 -1.23
CA VAL A 37 -2.89 6.89 -2.45
C VAL A 37 -4.34 6.65 -2.08
N GLU A 38 -5.28 7.43 -2.60
CA GLU A 38 -6.72 7.22 -2.36
C GLU A 38 -7.41 6.62 -3.60
N TYR A 39 -8.45 5.81 -3.39
CA TYR A 39 -9.26 5.33 -4.51
C TYR A 39 -10.29 6.40 -4.91
N TYR A 40 -10.28 6.80 -6.18
CA TYR A 40 -11.22 7.78 -6.71
C TYR A 40 -12.16 7.18 -7.75
N THR A 41 -13.35 7.77 -7.82
CA THR A 41 -14.22 7.68 -9.00
C THR A 41 -14.15 8.99 -9.76
N THR A 42 -14.40 8.96 -11.07
CA THR A 42 -14.40 10.19 -11.89
C THR A 42 -15.38 11.24 -11.37
N SER A 43 -16.50 10.83 -10.77
CA SER A 43 -17.48 11.75 -10.19
C SER A 43 -17.01 12.44 -8.92
N ALA A 44 -16.11 11.83 -8.14
CA ALA A 44 -15.59 12.42 -6.90
C ALA A 44 -14.63 13.59 -7.16
N LEU A 45 -14.10 13.72 -8.37
CA LEU A 45 -13.03 14.67 -8.73
C LEU A 45 -13.53 15.97 -9.37
N GLN A 46 -14.84 16.24 -9.36
CA GLN A 46 -15.44 17.40 -10.04
C GLN A 46 -14.92 18.75 -9.53
N ASN A 47 -14.44 18.81 -8.28
CA ASN A 47 -13.93 20.03 -7.64
C ASN A 47 -12.40 19.99 -7.45
N ASP A 48 -11.71 19.08 -8.14
CA ASP A 48 -10.27 18.92 -8.02
C ASP A 48 -9.57 19.11 -9.37
N ARG A 49 -8.33 19.58 -9.32
CA ARG A 49 -7.39 19.45 -10.44
C ARG A 49 -6.84 18.04 -10.42
N VAL A 50 -6.98 17.36 -11.55
CA VAL A 50 -6.49 16.00 -11.75
C VAL A 50 -5.41 16.00 -12.80
N GLU A 51 -4.22 15.53 -12.43
CA GLU A 51 -3.11 15.24 -13.35
C GLU A 51 -2.95 13.73 -13.46
N GLN A 52 -2.94 13.19 -14.69
CA GLN A 52 -2.65 11.78 -14.90
C GLN A 52 -1.14 11.58 -14.96
N LEU A 53 -0.61 10.79 -14.02
CA LEU A 53 0.82 10.48 -13.93
C LEU A 53 1.20 9.24 -14.75
N GLY A 54 0.24 8.33 -14.98
CA GLY A 54 0.45 7.16 -15.82
C GLY A 54 -0.63 6.10 -15.70
N LEU A 55 -0.50 5.05 -16.51
CA LEU A 55 -1.30 3.83 -16.40
C LEU A 55 -0.57 2.82 -15.53
N VAL A 56 -1.33 2.15 -14.66
CA VAL A 56 -0.82 1.10 -13.78
C VAL A 56 -1.63 -0.18 -13.91
N GLU A 57 -0.96 -1.29 -13.70
CA GLU A 57 -1.54 -2.63 -13.75
C GLU A 57 -1.19 -3.38 -12.47
N GLY A 58 -2.15 -4.02 -11.85
CA GLY A 58 -1.93 -4.89 -10.70
C GLY A 58 -2.47 -6.29 -10.97
N GLU A 59 -1.73 -7.31 -10.54
CA GLU A 59 -2.11 -8.71 -10.68
C GLU A 59 -2.17 -9.39 -9.31
N SER A 60 -3.17 -10.24 -9.14
CA SER A 60 -3.20 -11.30 -8.13
C SER A 60 -3.15 -12.63 -8.87
N CYS A 61 -2.20 -13.49 -8.53
CA CYS A 61 -1.99 -14.79 -9.19
C CYS A 61 -1.81 -15.90 -8.15
N GLN A 62 -2.55 -16.99 -8.30
CA GLN A 62 -2.33 -18.23 -7.55
C GLN A 62 -1.38 -19.13 -8.34
N THR A 63 -0.12 -19.21 -7.91
CA THR A 63 0.91 -19.96 -8.63
C THR A 63 0.94 -21.46 -8.30
N ALA A 64 0.27 -21.88 -7.22
CA ALA A 64 0.22 -23.28 -6.77
C ALA A 64 -1.10 -23.58 -6.06
N ASP A 65 -1.55 -24.84 -6.14
CA ASP A 65 -2.86 -25.28 -5.60
C ASP A 65 -2.99 -25.12 -4.08
N ASN A 66 -1.87 -25.09 -3.35
CA ASN A 66 -1.85 -24.91 -1.90
C ASN A 66 -1.82 -23.45 -1.45
N LEU A 67 -1.77 -22.49 -2.39
CA LEU A 67 -1.88 -21.06 -2.10
C LEU A 67 -3.33 -20.60 -2.19
N PRO A 68 -3.70 -19.49 -1.52
CA PRO A 68 -5.01 -18.88 -1.68
C PRO A 68 -5.31 -18.59 -3.16
N PRO A 69 -6.58 -18.75 -3.60
CA PRO A 69 -7.01 -18.30 -4.92
C PRO A 69 -6.73 -16.80 -5.11
N ALA A 70 -6.54 -16.39 -6.36
CA ALA A 70 -6.39 -14.99 -6.69
C ALA A 70 -7.65 -14.19 -6.33
N GLU A 71 -7.47 -12.96 -5.88
CA GLU A 71 -8.57 -12.06 -5.52
C GLU A 71 -8.44 -10.73 -6.26
N GLU A 72 -9.56 -10.21 -6.75
CA GLU A 72 -9.62 -8.90 -7.41
C GLU A 72 -9.10 -7.78 -6.48
N GLN A 73 -9.40 -7.85 -5.18
CA GLN A 73 -8.95 -6.85 -4.22
C GLN A 73 -7.42 -6.78 -4.12
N GLN A 74 -6.74 -7.93 -4.16
CA GLN A 74 -5.27 -7.98 -4.14
C GLN A 74 -4.68 -7.40 -5.43
N ALA A 75 -5.32 -7.63 -6.59
CA ALA A 75 -4.94 -6.99 -7.85
C ALA A 75 -5.11 -5.46 -7.79
N LYS A 76 -6.19 -4.95 -7.18
CA LYS A 76 -6.37 -3.49 -6.95
C LYS A 76 -5.30 -2.90 -6.02
N ILE A 77 -4.92 -3.63 -4.97
CA ILE A 77 -3.85 -3.20 -4.05
C ILE A 77 -2.49 -3.19 -4.78
N ALA A 78 -2.22 -4.19 -5.62
CA ALA A 78 -1.01 -4.22 -6.44
C ALA A 78 -0.95 -3.05 -7.42
N ALA A 79 -2.06 -2.71 -8.08
CA ALA A 79 -2.15 -1.55 -8.96
C ALA A 79 -1.93 -0.24 -8.18
N LYS A 80 -2.55 -0.11 -6.99
CA LYS A 80 -2.36 1.01 -6.07
C LYS A 80 -0.90 1.19 -5.64
N ARG A 81 -0.18 0.10 -5.37
CA ARG A 81 1.26 0.13 -5.07
C ARG A 81 2.08 0.68 -6.24
N LYS A 82 1.75 0.28 -7.48
CA LYS A 82 2.39 0.85 -8.66
C LYS A 82 2.04 2.34 -8.86
N ALA A 83 0.83 2.77 -8.50
CA ALA A 83 0.48 4.19 -8.51
C ALA A 83 1.30 4.99 -7.50
N ALA A 84 1.49 4.46 -6.28
CA ALA A 84 2.37 5.06 -5.28
C ALA A 84 3.80 5.22 -5.78
N ALA A 85 4.34 4.22 -6.49
CA ALA A 85 5.67 4.28 -7.09
C ALA A 85 5.81 5.38 -8.16
N LEU A 86 4.69 5.84 -8.74
CA LEU A 86 4.65 7.00 -9.65
C LEU A 86 4.47 8.33 -8.90
N ASN A 87 4.54 8.35 -7.57
CA ASN A 87 4.25 9.51 -6.70
C ASN A 87 2.81 10.05 -6.87
N ALA A 88 1.87 9.18 -7.22
CA ALA A 88 0.45 9.49 -7.22
C ALA A 88 -0.07 9.61 -5.78
N ASN A 89 -1.09 10.44 -5.57
CA ASN A 89 -1.89 10.44 -4.34
C ASN A 89 -3.31 9.90 -4.57
N GLY A 90 -3.61 9.44 -5.79
CA GLY A 90 -4.87 8.84 -6.14
C GLY A 90 -4.74 7.76 -7.21
N ILE A 91 -5.71 6.86 -7.26
CA ILE A 91 -5.88 5.88 -8.33
C ILE A 91 -7.36 5.76 -8.73
N ILE A 92 -7.62 5.71 -10.04
CA ILE A 92 -8.94 5.36 -10.58
C ILE A 92 -8.84 3.98 -11.22
N ILE A 93 -9.51 2.97 -10.64
CA ILE A 93 -9.58 1.64 -11.24
C ILE A 93 -10.54 1.68 -12.43
N ARG A 94 -10.06 1.29 -13.61
CA ARG A 94 -10.81 1.32 -14.88
C ARG A 94 -11.53 0.02 -15.14
N SER A 95 -10.84 -1.09 -14.93
CA SER A 95 -11.36 -2.42 -15.16
C SER A 95 -10.56 -3.42 -14.36
N CYS A 96 -11.24 -4.51 -14.02
CA CYS A 96 -10.61 -5.74 -13.55
C CYS A 96 -11.13 -6.88 -14.41
N ILE A 97 -10.24 -7.79 -14.79
CA ILE A 97 -10.58 -9.00 -15.52
C ILE A 97 -10.05 -10.20 -14.75
N ALA A 98 -10.70 -11.35 -14.93
CA ALA A 98 -10.23 -12.64 -14.47
C ALA A 98 -9.83 -13.47 -15.69
N PRO A 99 -8.56 -13.42 -16.12
CA PRO A 99 -8.07 -14.23 -17.23
C PRO A 99 -8.29 -15.73 -16.96
N PRO A 100 -8.45 -16.55 -18.02
CA PRO A 100 -8.52 -17.99 -17.87
C PRO A 100 -7.24 -18.53 -17.23
N ALA A 101 -7.37 -19.63 -16.48
CA ALA A 101 -6.25 -20.31 -15.87
C ALA A 101 -5.14 -20.63 -16.90
N SER A 102 -3.90 -20.50 -16.47
CA SER A 102 -2.71 -20.77 -17.28
C SER A 102 -1.75 -21.68 -16.51
N LYS A 103 -0.67 -22.11 -17.17
CA LYS A 103 0.41 -22.85 -16.49
C LYS A 103 1.14 -22.02 -15.44
N ALA A 104 1.08 -20.68 -15.53
CA ALA A 104 1.76 -19.78 -14.60
C ALA A 104 0.85 -19.39 -13.42
N CYS A 105 -0.46 -19.22 -13.69
CA CYS A 105 -1.46 -18.81 -12.72
C CYS A 105 -2.69 -19.71 -12.82
N LEU A 106 -2.93 -20.49 -11.77
CA LEU A 106 -4.08 -21.40 -11.67
C LEU A 106 -5.40 -20.63 -11.51
N SER A 107 -5.33 -19.46 -10.87
CA SER A 107 -6.36 -18.42 -10.90
C SER A 107 -5.67 -17.06 -10.95
N SER A 108 -6.31 -16.08 -11.60
CA SER A 108 -5.75 -14.73 -11.73
C SER A 108 -6.80 -13.65 -11.77
N HIS A 109 -6.45 -12.47 -11.24
CA HIS A 109 -7.15 -11.21 -11.45
C HIS A 109 -6.14 -10.15 -11.88
N VAL A 110 -6.48 -9.40 -12.92
CA VAL A 110 -5.67 -8.27 -13.40
C VAL A 110 -6.53 -7.02 -13.41
N CYS A 111 -6.08 -5.97 -12.74
CA CYS A 111 -6.76 -4.68 -12.66
C CYS A 111 -5.90 -3.58 -13.29
N TYR A 112 -6.54 -2.75 -14.10
CA TYR A 112 -5.92 -1.59 -14.74
C TYR A 112 -6.46 -0.31 -14.13
N GLY A 113 -5.59 0.69 -13.95
CA GLY A 113 -5.97 1.96 -13.36
C GLY A 113 -5.16 3.15 -13.85
N ASP A 114 -5.73 4.34 -13.67
CA ASP A 114 -5.05 5.61 -13.86
C ASP A 114 -4.40 6.01 -12.53
N ALA A 115 -3.08 6.17 -12.50
CA ALA A 115 -2.37 6.80 -11.40
C ALA A 115 -2.49 8.32 -11.56
N ILE A 116 -3.04 9.00 -10.54
CA ILE A 116 -3.38 10.41 -10.63
C ILE A 116 -2.83 11.22 -9.47
N LYS A 117 -2.56 12.50 -9.73
CA LYS A 117 -2.34 13.52 -8.72
C LYS A 117 -3.57 14.41 -8.62
N VAL A 118 -4.19 14.40 -7.45
CA VAL A 118 -5.38 15.18 -7.11
C VAL A 118 -4.95 16.35 -6.25
N THR A 119 -5.31 17.56 -6.69
CA THR A 119 -5.09 18.80 -5.93
C THR A 119 -6.42 19.55 -5.85
N PRO A 120 -6.88 19.97 -4.65
CA PRO A 120 -8.10 20.75 -4.54
C PRO A 120 -8.08 21.98 -5.46
N LEU A 121 -9.18 22.25 -6.17
CA LEU A 121 -9.39 23.56 -6.77
C LEU A 121 -9.59 24.53 -5.61
N THR A 122 -8.51 25.12 -5.09
CA THR A 122 -8.64 26.28 -4.22
C THR A 122 -9.51 27.28 -4.97
N ARG A 123 -10.67 27.66 -4.42
CA ARG A 123 -11.22 28.98 -4.75
C ARG A 123 -10.10 29.93 -4.41
N SER A 124 -9.52 30.58 -5.41
CA SER A 124 -8.60 31.68 -5.23
C SER A 124 -9.39 32.77 -4.52
N ASN A 125 -9.51 32.68 -3.20
CA ASN A 125 -9.72 33.86 -2.40
C ASN A 125 -8.40 34.61 -2.43
N ASP A 126 -8.29 35.41 -3.48
CA ASP A 126 -7.71 36.74 -3.44
C ASP A 126 -8.46 37.58 -2.37
N ASP A 127 -8.38 37.12 -1.11
CA ASP A 127 -8.66 37.90 0.09
C ASP A 127 -7.29 38.33 0.62
N SER A 128 -6.54 39.08 -0.20
CA SER A 128 -5.55 40.00 0.33
C SER A 128 -6.30 41.09 1.09
N GLN A 129 -6.31 40.94 2.42
CA GLN A 129 -6.44 42.05 3.36
C GLN A 129 -5.40 43.14 3.08
#